data_AF-T1AKG5-F1
#
_entry.id   AF-T1AKG5-F1
#
_cell.length_a   1.000
_cell.length_b   1.000
_cell.length_c   1.000
_cell.angle_alpha   90.00
_cell.angle_beta   90.00
_cell.angle_gamma   90.00
#
_symmetry.space_group_name_H-M   'P 1'
#
loop_
_entity.id
_entity.type
_entity.pdbx_description
1 polymer ?
#
loop_
_entity_poly.entity_id
_entity_poly.type
_entity_poly.pdbx_seq_one_letter_code
_entity_poly.pdbx_strand_id
1 'polypeptide(L)' 'MRRNVNLTYVTMDNQIYGLTTGQASPTSMMGQRTKSTPEGVIENPIDPISIALASGATYVARGFSAEVKHLADLIANG' A
#
# COMPACT_ATOMS: atom_id res chain seq x y z
N MET A 1 -11.90 -5.52 6.32
CA MET A 1 -13.12 -4.85 5.83
C MET A 1 -14.43 -5.54 6.22
N ARG A 2 -14.44 -6.81 6.65
CA ARG A 2 -15.62 -7.57 7.14
C ARG A 2 -16.76 -6.84 7.88
N ARG A 3 -16.49 -5.80 8.69
CA ARG A 3 -17.54 -5.02 9.38
C ARG A 3 -18.29 -4.04 8.46
N ASN A 4 -17.76 -3.78 7.26
CA ASN A 4 -18.25 -2.85 6.26
C ASN A 4 -18.64 -1.48 6.85
N VAL A 5 -17.76 -0.93 7.69
CA VAL A 5 -17.94 0.42 8.25
C VAL A 5 -17.81 1.44 7.13
N ASN A 6 -18.69 2.44 7.11
CA ASN A 6 -18.65 3.53 6.15
C ASN A 6 -17.46 4.47 6.41
N LEU A 7 -16.29 4.14 5.86
CA LEU A 7 -15.04 4.86 6.02
C LEU A 7 -14.16 4.67 4.78
N THR A 8 -13.61 5.77 4.27
CA THR A 8 -12.57 5.75 3.24
C THR A 8 -11.17 5.67 3.90
N TYR A 9 -10.38 4.65 3.57
CA TYR A 9 -9.02 4.47 4.12
C TYR A 9 -7.96 4.65 3.01
N VAL A 10 -7.24 5.76 3.06
CA VAL A 10 -6.21 6.10 2.06
C VAL A 10 -4.84 5.61 2.54
N THR A 11 -4.28 4.61 1.87
CA THR A 11 -2.94 4.08 2.16
C THR A 11 -1.93 4.65 1.16
N MET A 12 -0.90 5.34 1.67
CA MET A 12 0.21 5.83 0.85
C MET A 12 1.31 4.77 0.81
N ASP A 13 1.36 4.00 -0.27
CA ASP A 13 2.37 2.95 -0.46
C ASP A 13 3.62 3.50 -1.16
N ASN A 14 4.72 3.57 -0.42
CA ASN A 14 6.04 4.00 -0.89
C ASN A 14 7.09 2.88 -0.78
N GLN A 15 6.67 1.64 -0.47
CA GLN A 15 7.53 0.47 -0.35
C GLN A 15 8.69 0.58 0.65
N ILE A 16 8.60 1.50 1.63
CA ILE A 16 9.64 1.70 2.64
C ILE A 16 9.09 2.40 3.89
N TYR A 17 9.58 2.05 5.08
CA TYR A 17 9.32 2.86 6.27
C TYR A 17 10.20 4.12 6.26
N GLY A 18 9.74 5.13 5.52
CA GLY A 18 10.47 6.37 5.29
C GLY A 18 10.75 7.16 6.57
N LEU A 19 9.79 7.23 7.49
CA LEU A 19 9.93 7.99 8.74
C LEU A 19 10.97 7.39 9.69
N THR A 20 11.03 6.06 9.80
CA THR A 20 11.97 5.33 10.69
C THR A 20 13.31 5.05 10.00
N THR A 21 13.76 5.98 9.18
CA THR A 21 15.08 5.99 8.51
C THR A 21 15.29 4.99 7.38
N GLY A 22 14.23 4.41 6.81
CA GLY A 22 14.31 3.65 5.56
C GLY A 22 14.49 2.15 5.78
N GLN A 23 13.64 1.56 6.60
CA GLN A 23 13.53 0.11 6.79
C GLN A 23 12.58 -0.48 5.74
N ALA A 24 12.69 -1.78 5.45
CA ALA A 24 11.77 -2.46 4.53
C ALA A 24 10.31 -2.44 5.06
N SER A 25 9.35 -2.17 4.17
CA SER A 25 7.91 -2.30 4.42
C SER A 25 7.39 -3.66 3.95
N PRO A 26 6.15 -4.07 4.30
CA PRO A 26 5.55 -5.31 3.80
C PRO A 26 5.29 -5.31 2.29
N THR A 27 5.38 -4.15 1.64
CA THR A 27 5.21 -3.94 0.19
C THR A 27 6.56 -3.77 -0.52
N SER A 28 7.68 -3.82 0.21
CA SER A 28 9.02 -3.78 -0.37
C SER A 28 9.25 -4.98 -1.28
N MET A 29 9.85 -4.71 -2.45
CA MET A 29 10.11 -5.75 -3.44
C MET A 29 11.18 -6.73 -2.93
N MET A 30 11.08 -8.00 -3.33
CA MET A 30 12.13 -8.98 -3.08
C MET A 30 13.47 -8.47 -3.66
N GLY A 31 14.54 -8.60 -2.88
CA GLY A 31 15.87 -8.09 -3.22
C GLY A 31 16.07 -6.59 -3.02
N GLN A 32 15.03 -5.82 -2.65
CA GLN A 32 15.17 -4.39 -2.36
C GLN A 32 16.09 -4.19 -1.14
N ARG A 33 17.20 -3.48 -1.34
CA ARG A 33 18.13 -3.16 -0.25
C ARG A 33 17.66 -1.93 0.50
N THR A 34 17.65 -2.02 1.83
CA THR A 34 17.28 -0.94 2.74
C THR A 34 18.32 -0.81 3.84
N LYS A 35 18.24 0.23 4.69
CA LYS A 35 19.24 0.40 5.76
C LYS A 35 19.20 -0.72 6.79
N SER A 36 18.02 -1.25 7.09
CA SER A 36 17.86 -2.40 7.99
C SER A 36 18.12 -3.73 7.29
N THR A 37 17.96 -3.78 5.98
CA THR A 37 18.05 -5.01 5.18
C THR A 37 19.08 -4.83 4.05
N PRO A 38 20.39 -4.76 4.39
CA PRO A 38 21.45 -4.46 3.43
C PRO A 38 21.65 -5.57 2.39
N GLU A 39 21.36 -6.81 2.77
CA GLU A 39 21.43 -7.97 1.86
C GLU A 39 20.20 -8.09 0.93
N GLY A 40 19.20 -7.22 1.12
CA GLY A 40 17.95 -7.24 0.36
C GLY A 40 16.82 -7.97 1.09
N VAL A 41 15.57 -7.58 0.83
CA VAL A 41 14.37 -8.25 1.35
C VAL A 41 14.27 -9.68 0.81
N ILE A 42 14.03 -10.66 1.69
CA ILE A 42 13.92 -12.07 1.31
C ILE A 42 12.46 -12.51 1.16
N GLU A 43 11.54 -11.77 1.77
CA GLU A 43 10.11 -12.03 1.74
C GLU A 43 9.48 -11.55 0.43
N ASN A 44 8.40 -12.22 0.00
CA ASN A 44 7.59 -11.73 -1.10
C ASN A 44 6.76 -10.52 -0.64
N PRO A 45 6.64 -9.46 -1.47
CA PRO A 45 5.78 -8.33 -1.15
C PRO A 45 4.32 -8.77 -1.06
N ILE A 46 3.61 -8.17 -0.11
CA ILE A 46 2.17 -8.30 -0.01
C ILE A 46 1.52 -7.44 -1.10
N ASP A 47 0.45 -7.93 -1.73
CA ASP A 47 -0.44 -7.11 -2.55
C ASP A 47 -1.63 -6.59 -1.72
N PRO A 48 -1.67 -5.29 -1.36
CA PRO A 48 -2.74 -4.73 -0.54
C PRO A 48 -4.12 -4.84 -1.18
N ILE A 49 -4.20 -4.84 -2.52
CA ILE A 49 -5.47 -4.90 -3.26
C ILE A 49 -6.11 -6.27 -3.11
N SER A 50 -5.32 -7.33 -3.34
CA SER A 50 -5.76 -8.71 -3.11
C SER A 50 -6.22 -8.95 -1.67
N ILE A 51 -5.47 -8.43 -0.67
CA ILE A 51 -5.87 -8.54 0.74
C ILE A 51 -7.17 -7.79 1.02
N ALA A 52 -7.33 -6.57 0.50
CA ALA A 52 -8.55 -5.78 0.70
C ALA A 52 -9.79 -6.51 0.16
N LEU A 53 -9.70 -7.02 -1.07
CA LEU A 53 -10.76 -7.80 -1.72
C LEU A 53 -11.09 -9.07 -0.91
N ALA A 54 -10.08 -9.87 -0.55
CA ALA A 54 -10.26 -11.08 0.24
C ALA A 54 -10.84 -10.78 1.65
N SER A 55 -10.53 -9.60 2.20
CA SER A 55 -11.02 -9.12 3.50
C SER A 55 -12.45 -8.54 3.46
N GLY A 56 -13.10 -8.55 2.29
CA GLY A 56 -14.47 -8.13 2.07
C GLY A 56 -14.66 -6.62 1.91
N ALA A 57 -13.72 -5.90 1.29
CA ALA A 57 -13.97 -4.51 0.91
C ALA A 57 -15.03 -4.44 -0.19
N THR A 58 -15.88 -3.43 -0.08
CA THR A 58 -16.95 -3.12 -1.04
C THR A 58 -16.52 -2.07 -2.07
N TYR A 59 -15.46 -1.30 -1.79
CA TYR A 59 -14.77 -0.43 -2.74
C TYR A 59 -13.25 -0.60 -2.56
N VAL A 60 -12.54 -0.80 -3.68
CA VAL A 60 -11.07 -0.91 -3.71
C VAL A 60 -10.56 -0.22 -4.96
N ALA A 61 -9.62 0.72 -4.79
CA ALA A 61 -8.98 1.43 -5.89
C ALA A 61 -7.48 1.60 -5.62
N ARG A 62 -6.70 1.74 -6.71
CA ARG A 62 -5.27 2.05 -6.68
C ARG A 62 -5.02 3.18 -7.67
N GLY A 63 -4.31 4.22 -7.23
CA GLY A 63 -3.90 5.34 -8.07
C GLY A 63 -2.42 5.65 -7.88
N PHE A 64 -1.89 6.50 -8.75
CA PHE A 64 -0.53 6.99 -8.66
C PHE A 64 -0.52 8.46 -8.22
N SER A 65 0.37 8.81 -7.29
CA SER A 65 0.39 10.15 -6.67
C SER A 65 0.69 11.29 -7.66
N ALA A 66 1.36 11.03 -8.78
CA ALA A 66 1.60 12.04 -9.81
C ALA A 66 0.37 12.31 -10.68
N GLU A 67 -0.61 11.40 -10.72
CA GLU A 67 -1.86 11.56 -11.48
C GLU A 67 -2.95 12.20 -10.59
N VAL A 68 -2.72 13.44 -10.18
CA VAL A 68 -3.52 14.13 -9.14
C VAL A 68 -5.02 14.11 -9.43
N LYS A 69 -5.45 14.35 -10.67
CA LYS A 69 -6.87 14.36 -11.04
C LYS A 69 -7.51 12.98 -10.86
N HIS A 70 -6.88 11.96 -11.41
CA HIS A 70 -7.35 10.58 -11.29
C HIS A 70 -7.38 10.14 -9.81
N LEU A 71 -6.34 10.46 -9.02
CA LEU A 71 -6.32 10.12 -7.60
C LEU A 71 -7.41 10.85 -6.81
N ALA A 72 -7.67 12.13 -7.10
CA ALA A 72 -8.76 12.88 -6.49
C ALA A 72 -10.12 12.27 -6.82
N ASP A 73 -10.33 11.86 -8.07
CA ASP A 73 -11.57 11.20 -8.51
C ASP A 73 -11.76 9.85 -7.80
N LEU A 74 -10.70 9.06 -7.61
CA LEU A 74 -10.77 7.79 -6.86
C LEU A 74 -11.14 8.02 -5.38
N ILE A 75 -10.55 9.03 -4.73
CA ILE A 75 -10.83 9.32 -3.31
C ILE A 75 -12.25 9.88 -3.14
N ALA A 76 -12.73 10.70 -4.07
CA ALA A 76 -14.07 11.29 -3.98
C ALA A 76 -15.21 10.29 -4.21
N ASN A 77 -14.95 9.23 -4.99
CA ASN A 77 -15.96 8.23 -5.36
C ASN A 77 -15.95 6.96 -4.48
N GLY A 78 -15.05 6.87 -3.50
CA GLY A 78 -14.91 5.71 -2.61
C GLY A 78 -15.51 5.93 -1.23
#